data_AF-A0A1I2G100-F1
#
_entry.id   AF-A0A1I2G100-F1
#
_cell.length_a   1.000
_cell.length_b   1.000
_cell.length_c   1.000
_cell.angle_alpha   90.00
_cell.angle_beta   90.00
_cell.angle_gamma   90.00
#
_symmetry.space_group_name_H-M   'P 1'
#
loop_
_entity.id
_entity.type
_entity.pdbx_description
1 polymer ?
#
loop_
_entity_poly.entity_id
_entity_poly.type
_entity_poly.pdbx_seq_one_letter_code
_entity_poly.pdbx_strand_id
1 'polypeptide(L)'
;MPAYSRALVLPGVLVASSLPLACFSPEGTSATTSEPTSTGDLDPTLAAAQGFTGETTAVTDAPTVTATSPTTGGECGVCPEGTYCAPNGECLDCLGLVEAGSSCQQVDPARPRCDDSGRCVGCLVGTDCPVGVCHPELEQCVECSSSADCPGGLACDPETHTCFACREHADCPETACRLDGGTCFPGDARHWYVDSAANGCSLACSDAEPCCEVADAFALLADAPETFHVVHVAGGTYLEPIRLSVPKRVAVLGAPGARFAAGAAGEPIVLVGDPAAPAVIDAELYLSRLAFSGLGEVAVQCHNAAQAWLDDLVVADFFGNGLYANACRAHVRRSRFVEVASGFNVGDDGVLTVENGVVSGVGTGPSLLVLSGGTLALDYTTIALQDPVNIGLLLCNPGSSVQIRNSVVVSDQVGAQVDCKATLQVGTSVTSESELATGPGVVPVEPGAVAGQFAGWAEHDLRPLAGSLPATAARWQAGDPRTDIAGLARPGRPEAEDAAGAHLPVGP
;
A
#
# COMPACT_ATOMS: atom_id res chain seq x y z
N MET A 1 -36.99 -48.29 0.85
CA MET A 1 -36.44 -46.97 1.26
C MET A 1 -36.55 -46.05 0.06
N PRO A 2 -37.43 -45.05 0.04
CA PRO A 2 -37.64 -44.22 -1.15
C PRO A 2 -36.62 -43.07 -1.19
N ALA A 3 -36.03 -42.88 -2.37
CA ALA A 3 -35.13 -41.78 -2.67
C ALA A 3 -35.92 -40.46 -2.81
N TYR A 4 -35.54 -39.45 -2.04
CA TYR A 4 -36.00 -38.08 -2.21
C TYR A 4 -35.14 -37.40 -3.28
N SER A 5 -35.70 -37.24 -4.49
CA SER A 5 -35.17 -36.35 -5.50
C SER A 5 -35.89 -35.01 -5.34
N ARG A 6 -35.20 -34.00 -4.80
CA ARG A 6 -35.68 -32.61 -4.79
C ARG A 6 -35.12 -31.92 -6.03
N ALA A 7 -35.99 -31.66 -7.00
CA ALA A 7 -35.71 -30.75 -8.10
C ALA A 7 -35.65 -29.32 -7.54
N LEU A 8 -34.47 -28.70 -7.63
CA LEU A 8 -34.28 -27.28 -7.39
C LEU A 8 -34.80 -26.53 -8.63
N VAL A 9 -35.92 -25.83 -8.50
CA VAL A 9 -36.43 -24.93 -9.54
C VAL A 9 -35.81 -23.57 -9.28
N LEU A 10 -34.78 -23.21 -10.05
CA LEU A 10 -34.25 -21.85 -10.12
C LEU A 10 -35.18 -21.02 -11.02
N PRO A 11 -35.81 -19.93 -10.53
CA PRO A 11 -36.46 -18.98 -11.42
C PRO A 11 -35.37 -18.13 -12.08
N GLY A 12 -35.20 -18.35 -13.38
CA GLY A 12 -34.32 -17.55 -14.21
C GLY A 12 -34.84 -16.13 -14.35
N VAL A 13 -34.14 -15.19 -13.72
CA VAL A 13 -34.05 -13.80 -14.17
C VAL A 13 -32.58 -13.39 -13.96
N LEU A 14 -31.73 -13.71 -14.94
CA LEU A 14 -30.44 -13.05 -15.09
C LEU A 14 -30.74 -11.63 -15.58
N VAL A 15 -30.91 -10.69 -14.66
CA VAL A 15 -30.74 -9.28 -14.98
C VAL A 15 -29.23 -9.09 -15.11
N ALA A 16 -28.73 -9.00 -16.35
CA ALA A 16 -27.40 -8.46 -16.59
C ALA A 16 -27.43 -7.00 -16.12
N SER A 17 -27.03 -6.77 -14.88
CA SER A 17 -26.81 -5.43 -14.37
C SER A 17 -25.55 -4.91 -15.06
N SER A 18 -25.71 -4.24 -16.19
CA SER A 18 -24.63 -3.52 -16.84
C SER A 18 -24.39 -2.25 -16.03
N LEU A 19 -23.72 -2.38 -14.88
CA LEU A 19 -23.14 -1.23 -14.23
C LEU A 19 -22.03 -0.69 -15.16
N PRO A 20 -21.99 0.62 -15.43
CA PRO A 20 -20.77 1.20 -15.95
C PRO A 20 -19.72 1.05 -14.85
N LEU A 21 -18.76 0.14 -15.04
CA LEU A 21 -17.46 0.28 -14.40
C LEU A 21 -16.94 1.65 -14.83
N ALA A 22 -17.14 2.66 -13.98
CA ALA A 22 -16.44 3.92 -14.13
C ALA A 22 -14.96 3.58 -14.14
N CYS A 23 -14.33 3.73 -15.29
CA CYS A 23 -12.90 3.54 -15.46
C CYS A 23 -12.19 4.42 -14.43
N PHE A 24 -11.67 3.81 -13.37
CA PHE A 24 -10.72 4.47 -12.50
C PHE A 24 -9.41 4.54 -13.28
N SER A 25 -9.17 5.68 -13.91
CA SER A 25 -7.88 6.01 -14.51
C SER A 25 -6.99 6.56 -13.39
N PRO A 26 -5.86 5.92 -13.06
CA PRO A 26 -4.90 6.51 -12.15
C PRO A 26 -4.07 7.54 -12.95
N GLU A 27 -4.67 8.67 -13.30
CA GLU A 27 -3.91 9.80 -13.83
C GLU A 27 -3.51 10.70 -12.67
N GLY A 28 -2.25 10.56 -12.25
CA GLY A 28 -1.55 11.58 -11.47
C GLY A 28 -1.61 12.90 -12.25
N THR A 29 -2.32 13.87 -11.71
CA THR A 29 -2.40 15.21 -12.28
C THR A 29 -1.06 15.90 -12.08
N SER A 30 -0.31 16.09 -13.17
CA SER A 30 0.82 17.01 -13.21
C SER A 30 0.29 18.43 -12.97
N ALA A 31 0.50 18.94 -11.76
CA ALA A 31 0.15 20.31 -11.40
C ALA A 31 1.04 21.28 -12.18
N THR A 32 0.46 21.96 -13.17
CA THR A 32 1.06 23.13 -13.80
C THR A 32 0.81 24.34 -12.89
N THR A 33 1.89 24.88 -12.33
CA THR A 33 1.90 26.12 -11.57
C THR A 33 1.54 27.29 -12.48
N SER A 34 0.41 27.94 -12.20
CA SER A 34 0.12 29.28 -12.69
C SER A 34 0.09 30.24 -11.49
N GLU A 35 1.00 31.21 -11.51
CA GLU A 35 1.12 32.27 -10.52
C GLU A 35 -0.15 33.13 -10.46
N PRO A 36 -0.71 33.44 -9.27
CA PRO A 36 -1.63 34.53 -9.13
C PRO A 36 -0.88 35.83 -8.83
N THR A 37 -1.22 36.85 -9.60
CA THR A 37 -0.73 38.23 -9.46
C THR A 37 -1.34 38.87 -8.22
N SER A 38 -0.48 39.49 -7.40
CA SER A 38 -0.83 40.23 -6.20
C SER A 38 -1.17 41.69 -6.51
N THR A 39 -2.33 42.15 -6.03
CA THR A 39 -2.71 43.55 -5.69
C THR A 39 -3.91 43.43 -4.74
N GLY A 40 -4.07 44.05 -3.58
CA GLY A 40 -3.37 45.05 -2.80
C GLY A 40 -4.38 45.53 -1.72
N ASP A 41 -3.89 45.81 -0.52
CA ASP A 41 -4.43 46.63 0.59
C ASP A 41 -5.96 46.69 0.89
N LEU A 42 -6.33 46.45 2.16
CA LEU A 42 -6.71 47.51 3.12
C LEU A 42 -6.94 46.98 4.57
N ASP A 43 -6.39 47.79 5.49
CA ASP A 43 -6.41 47.97 6.96
C ASP A 43 -7.56 47.40 7.87
N PRO A 44 -7.31 47.33 9.20
CA PRO A 44 -8.02 46.51 10.20
C PRO A 44 -9.00 47.28 11.08
N THR A 45 -9.79 46.56 11.89
CA THR A 45 -10.24 47.10 13.19
C THR A 45 -10.59 46.01 14.21
N LEU A 46 -10.21 46.29 15.46
CA LEU A 46 -10.30 45.51 16.69
C LEU A 46 -11.74 45.17 17.15
N ALA A 47 -11.88 44.04 17.86
CA ALA A 47 -12.61 43.99 19.14
C ALA A 47 -12.17 42.80 20.01
N ALA A 48 -12.03 43.06 21.30
CA ALA A 48 -11.44 42.22 22.34
C ALA A 48 -12.49 41.52 23.22
N ALA A 49 -12.15 40.36 23.80
CA ALA A 49 -12.54 39.90 25.14
C ALA A 49 -11.75 38.60 25.47
N GLN A 50 -10.80 38.63 26.41
CA GLN A 50 -10.91 38.16 27.82
C GLN A 50 -11.36 36.69 27.96
N GLY A 51 -10.68 35.77 28.65
CA GLY A 51 -9.46 35.80 29.46
C GLY A 51 -9.31 34.40 30.08
N PHE A 52 -8.10 33.85 30.09
CA PHE A 52 -7.80 32.63 30.84
C PHE A 52 -6.33 32.68 31.29
N THR A 53 -6.12 32.74 32.61
CA THR A 53 -4.81 32.68 33.25
C THR A 53 -4.47 31.21 33.50
N GLY A 54 -3.65 30.64 32.63
CA GLY A 54 -3.04 29.32 32.78
C GLY A 54 -1.53 29.44 32.67
N GLU A 55 -0.86 29.22 33.78
CA GLU A 55 0.59 29.25 34.00
C GLU A 55 1.34 28.47 32.91
N THR A 56 2.03 29.19 32.03
CA THR A 56 2.83 28.63 30.93
C THR A 56 4.30 28.70 31.31
N THR A 57 4.93 27.54 31.47
CA THR A 57 6.39 27.40 31.51
C THR A 57 6.99 27.93 30.21
N ALA A 58 7.91 28.88 30.34
CA ALA A 58 8.61 29.54 29.24
C ALA A 58 9.30 28.52 28.32
N VAL A 59 8.82 28.45 27.08
CA VAL A 59 9.58 27.89 25.96
C VAL A 59 10.38 29.04 25.39
N THR A 60 11.70 28.96 25.56
CA THR A 60 12.67 29.88 24.99
C THR A 60 12.63 29.75 23.47
N ASP A 61 12.47 30.88 22.78
CA ASP A 61 12.53 30.99 21.32
C ASP A 61 13.80 30.32 20.77
N ALA A 62 13.61 29.39 19.84
CA ALA A 62 14.69 28.82 19.05
C ALA A 62 15.21 29.90 18.08
N PRO A 63 16.52 30.16 18.02
CA PRO A 63 17.07 31.15 17.10
C PRO A 63 16.88 30.67 15.65
N THR A 64 16.47 31.58 14.78
CA THR A 64 16.56 31.44 13.33
C THR A 64 18.02 31.17 12.97
N VAL A 65 18.34 29.93 12.62
CA VAL A 65 19.67 29.54 12.14
C VAL A 65 19.79 30.00 10.70
N THR A 66 20.40 31.17 10.50
CA THR A 66 21.04 31.49 9.22
C THR A 66 22.18 30.47 9.05
N ALA A 67 22.11 29.66 7.99
CA ALA A 67 23.15 28.69 7.66
C ALA A 67 24.51 29.42 7.57
N THR A 68 25.28 29.30 8.65
CA THR A 68 26.67 29.74 8.69
C THR A 68 27.45 28.47 8.40
N SER A 69 28.15 28.43 7.25
CA SER A 69 28.99 27.29 6.86
C SER A 69 29.86 26.83 8.03
N PRO A 70 30.05 25.51 8.23
CA PRO A 70 30.87 25.00 9.33
C PRO A 70 32.31 25.52 9.19
N THR A 71 32.70 26.40 10.10
CA THR A 71 34.06 26.91 10.25
C THR A 71 34.88 25.91 11.04
N THR A 72 35.29 24.83 10.37
CA THR A 72 36.31 23.89 10.87
C THR A 72 37.50 23.75 9.91
N GLY A 73 37.79 24.80 9.12
CA GLY A 73 39.01 24.96 8.34
C GLY A 73 39.68 26.28 8.71
N GLY A 74 41.02 26.32 8.69
CA GLY A 74 41.81 27.51 9.05
C GLY A 74 41.32 28.80 8.36
N GLU A 75 41.65 29.95 8.96
CA GLU A 75 41.30 31.28 8.47
C GLU A 75 41.96 31.58 7.11
N CYS A 76 41.50 30.93 6.04
CA CYS A 76 41.77 31.45 4.70
C CYS A 76 40.93 32.72 4.54
N GLY A 77 41.57 33.79 4.06
CA GLY A 77 40.84 34.88 3.43
C GLY A 77 40.12 34.40 2.16
N VAL A 78 39.48 35.34 1.45
CA VAL A 78 38.89 35.06 0.12
C VAL A 78 40.01 34.57 -0.81
N CYS A 79 39.97 33.29 -1.21
CA CYS A 79 40.93 32.73 -2.15
C CYS A 79 40.70 33.31 -3.56
N PRO A 80 41.77 33.53 -4.36
CA PRO A 80 41.66 33.90 -5.77
C PRO A 80 40.79 32.91 -6.57
N GLU A 81 40.16 33.40 -7.63
CA GLU A 81 39.33 32.57 -8.52
C GLU A 81 40.12 31.35 -9.05
N GLY A 82 39.56 30.15 -8.86
CA GLY A 82 40.22 28.88 -9.22
C GLY A 82 41.12 28.27 -8.15
N THR A 83 41.16 28.85 -6.94
CA THR A 83 41.87 28.28 -5.78
C THR A 83 40.93 28.08 -4.59
N TYR A 84 41.32 27.19 -3.69
CA TYR A 84 40.52 26.61 -2.64
C TYR A 84 41.30 26.61 -1.32
N CYS A 85 40.60 26.86 -0.22
CA CYS A 85 41.23 26.86 1.10
C CYS A 85 41.56 25.44 1.54
N ALA A 86 42.85 25.13 1.68
CA ALA A 86 43.31 23.89 2.27
C ALA A 86 43.22 23.92 3.82
N PRO A 87 43.20 22.76 4.50
CA PRO A 87 43.13 22.70 5.97
C PRO A 87 44.25 23.46 6.71
N ASN A 88 45.39 23.70 6.05
CA ASN A 88 46.53 24.45 6.58
C ASN A 88 46.38 25.99 6.45
N GLY A 89 45.30 26.48 5.84
CA GLY A 89 45.06 27.91 5.65
C GLY A 89 45.62 28.51 4.35
N GLU A 90 46.19 27.69 3.46
CA GLU A 90 46.71 28.14 2.15
C GLU A 90 45.65 28.02 1.05
N CYS A 91 45.65 28.96 0.09
CA CYS A 91 44.83 28.86 -1.11
C CYS A 91 45.58 28.06 -2.18
N LEU A 92 45.12 26.84 -2.45
CA LEU A 92 45.73 25.91 -3.41
C LEU A 92 44.77 25.67 -4.58
N ASP A 93 45.28 25.37 -5.77
CA ASP A 93 44.44 24.77 -6.82
C ASP A 93 44.04 23.34 -6.41
N CYS A 94 43.15 22.67 -7.16
CA CYS A 94 42.70 21.35 -6.69
C CYS A 94 43.80 20.27 -6.74
N LEU A 95 44.86 20.42 -7.54
CA LEU A 95 46.01 19.51 -7.45
C LEU A 95 46.77 19.73 -6.14
N GLY A 96 46.99 20.98 -5.74
CA GLY A 96 47.59 21.33 -4.46
C GLY A 96 46.74 20.89 -3.26
N LEU A 97 45.40 20.89 -3.38
CA LEU A 97 44.52 20.31 -2.34
C LEU A 97 44.83 18.83 -2.11
N VAL A 98 44.97 18.03 -3.19
CA VAL A 98 45.28 16.60 -3.11
C VAL A 98 46.63 16.37 -2.45
N GLU A 99 47.65 17.15 -2.81
CA GLU A 99 48.98 17.08 -2.19
C GLU A 99 48.97 17.44 -0.70
N ALA A 100 48.09 18.37 -0.30
CA ALA A 100 47.88 18.77 1.09
C ALA A 100 47.02 17.77 1.89
N GLY A 101 46.60 16.66 1.29
CA GLY A 101 45.75 15.65 1.93
C GLY A 101 44.27 16.06 2.04
N SER A 102 43.84 17.05 1.25
CA SER A 102 42.45 17.47 1.10
C SER A 102 41.89 16.97 -0.23
N SER A 103 40.57 17.04 -0.43
CA SER A 103 39.95 16.81 -1.74
C SER A 103 39.04 17.96 -2.16
N CYS A 104 38.83 18.07 -3.47
CA CYS A 104 37.82 18.93 -4.08
C CYS A 104 36.45 18.79 -3.33
N GLN A 105 36.03 17.55 -2.99
CA GLN A 105 34.78 17.26 -2.26
C GLN A 105 34.71 17.86 -0.84
N GLN A 106 35.82 17.91 -0.11
CA GLN A 106 35.84 18.45 1.25
C GLN A 106 35.66 19.97 1.25
N VAL A 107 36.12 20.65 0.20
CA VAL A 107 35.98 22.10 0.06
C VAL A 107 34.65 22.48 -0.57
N ASP A 108 34.23 21.74 -1.60
CA ASP A 108 32.97 21.94 -2.31
C ASP A 108 32.32 20.57 -2.64
N PRO A 109 31.35 20.11 -1.83
CA PRO A 109 30.66 18.84 -2.07
C PRO A 109 29.96 18.75 -3.44
N ALA A 110 29.59 19.89 -4.04
CA ALA A 110 28.96 19.91 -5.37
C ALA A 110 29.99 19.75 -6.50
N ARG A 111 31.30 19.86 -6.20
CA ARG A 111 32.38 19.75 -7.19
C ARG A 111 33.48 18.84 -6.67
N PRO A 112 33.22 17.53 -6.59
CA PRO A 112 34.09 16.56 -5.91
C PRO A 112 35.39 16.25 -6.65
N ARG A 113 35.51 16.62 -7.93
CA ARG A 113 36.56 16.16 -8.85
C ARG A 113 37.49 17.29 -9.29
N CYS A 114 38.78 17.03 -9.41
CA CYS A 114 39.73 17.93 -10.08
C CYS A 114 39.70 17.69 -11.59
N ASP A 115 39.51 18.73 -12.39
CA ASP A 115 39.77 18.65 -13.83
C ASP A 115 41.27 18.84 -14.17
N ASP A 116 41.63 18.63 -15.44
CA ASP A 116 43.00 18.80 -15.93
C ASP A 116 43.49 20.27 -15.86
N SER A 117 42.59 21.22 -15.61
CA SER A 117 42.90 22.64 -15.44
C SER A 117 43.17 23.03 -13.98
N GLY A 118 43.10 22.07 -13.05
CA GLY A 118 43.31 22.30 -11.62
C GLY A 118 42.08 22.86 -10.90
N ARG A 119 40.89 22.78 -11.50
CA ARG A 119 39.64 23.30 -10.92
C ARG A 119 38.78 22.18 -10.34
N CYS A 120 38.10 22.45 -9.24
CA CYS A 120 37.00 21.60 -8.78
C CYS A 120 35.86 21.70 -9.79
N VAL A 121 35.46 20.55 -10.34
CA VAL A 121 34.33 20.36 -11.24
C VAL A 121 33.38 19.30 -10.69
N GLY A 122 32.18 19.22 -11.27
CA GLY A 122 31.23 18.16 -10.98
C GLY A 122 31.79 16.76 -11.24
N CYS A 123 31.14 15.74 -10.69
CA CYS A 123 31.51 14.35 -10.96
C CYS A 123 31.18 14.00 -12.42
N LEU A 124 31.93 13.07 -13.01
CA LEU A 124 31.67 12.53 -14.36
C LEU A 124 31.34 11.04 -14.34
N VAL A 125 31.87 10.31 -13.35
CA VAL A 125 31.67 8.87 -13.17
C VAL A 125 31.50 8.55 -11.69
N GLY A 126 30.90 7.40 -11.37
CA GLY A 126 30.67 6.99 -9.98
C GLY A 126 31.95 6.94 -9.13
N THR A 127 33.11 6.67 -9.71
CA THR A 127 34.40 6.66 -8.97
C THR A 127 34.87 8.03 -8.51
N ASP A 128 34.28 9.12 -9.02
CA ASP A 128 34.56 10.48 -8.56
C ASP A 128 33.87 10.79 -7.21
N CYS A 129 32.95 9.93 -6.77
CA CYS A 129 32.17 10.07 -5.54
C CYS A 129 32.68 9.11 -4.46
N PRO A 130 33.35 9.59 -3.40
CA PRO A 130 33.78 8.75 -2.28
C PRO A 130 32.63 8.11 -1.50
N VAL A 131 31.46 8.73 -1.55
CA VAL A 131 30.19 8.23 -1.02
C VAL A 131 29.11 8.48 -2.07
N GLY A 132 28.29 7.47 -2.35
CA GLY A 132 27.20 7.57 -3.32
C GLY A 132 27.64 7.37 -4.77
N VAL A 133 26.86 7.92 -5.70
CA VAL A 133 27.07 7.80 -7.14
C VAL A 133 27.02 9.16 -7.82
N CYS A 134 27.64 9.25 -9.00
CA CYS A 134 27.60 10.47 -9.79
C CYS A 134 26.30 10.54 -10.58
N HIS A 135 25.47 11.56 -10.33
CA HIS A 135 24.28 11.81 -11.14
C HIS A 135 24.68 12.47 -12.47
N PRO A 136 24.47 11.81 -13.63
CA PRO A 136 25.03 12.26 -14.90
C PRO A 136 24.47 13.62 -15.37
N GLU A 137 23.23 13.96 -15.00
CA GLU A 137 22.61 15.22 -15.40
C GLU A 137 22.88 16.38 -14.43
N LEU A 138 23.14 16.08 -13.15
CA LEU A 138 23.39 17.11 -12.13
C LEU A 138 24.88 17.38 -11.95
N GLU A 139 25.73 16.47 -12.44
CA GLU A 139 27.17 16.44 -12.21
C GLU A 139 27.52 16.50 -10.70
N GLN A 140 26.64 15.96 -9.86
CA GLN A 140 26.75 15.96 -8.39
C GLN A 140 26.79 14.54 -7.84
N CYS A 141 27.52 14.36 -6.75
CA CYS A 141 27.46 13.12 -5.98
C CYS A 141 26.16 13.10 -5.17
N VAL A 142 25.34 12.10 -5.43
CA VAL A 142 24.08 11.85 -4.73
C VAL A 142 24.11 10.48 -4.06
N GLU A 143 23.18 10.19 -3.15
CA GLU A 143 23.16 8.88 -2.49
C GLU A 143 22.87 7.76 -3.50
N CYS A 144 21.95 8.01 -4.43
CA CYS A 144 21.53 7.06 -5.43
C CYS A 144 21.07 7.74 -6.74
N SER A 145 21.22 7.04 -7.85
CA SER A 145 20.64 7.39 -9.16
C SER A 145 19.59 6.36 -9.60
N SER A 146 19.66 5.17 -9.01
CA SER A 146 18.76 4.04 -9.18
C SER A 146 18.64 3.28 -7.85
N SER A 147 17.61 2.44 -7.70
CA SER A 147 17.46 1.61 -6.50
C SER A 147 18.59 0.57 -6.35
N ALA A 148 19.33 0.26 -7.41
CA ALA A 148 20.50 -0.61 -7.35
C ALA A 148 21.70 0.03 -6.61
N ASP A 149 21.74 1.37 -6.52
CA ASP A 149 22.79 2.12 -5.80
C ASP A 149 22.58 2.08 -4.28
N CYS A 150 21.35 1.79 -3.84
CA CYS A 150 20.96 1.85 -2.45
C CYS A 150 21.33 0.58 -1.66
N PRO A 151 21.95 0.71 -0.47
CA PRO A 151 22.34 -0.44 0.33
C PRO A 151 21.12 -1.21 0.84
N GLY A 152 21.25 -2.53 0.97
CA GLY A 152 20.20 -3.38 1.54
C GLY A 152 18.93 -3.49 0.70
N GLY A 153 18.96 -3.07 -0.58
CA GLY A 153 17.81 -3.10 -1.46
C GLY A 153 16.79 -2.00 -1.16
N LEU A 154 17.19 -0.86 -0.59
CA LEU A 154 16.30 0.29 -0.46
C LEU A 154 15.95 0.87 -1.85
N ALA A 155 14.86 1.64 -1.94
CA ALA A 155 14.49 2.37 -3.14
C ALA A 155 15.22 3.71 -3.21
N CYS A 156 15.47 4.20 -4.44
CA CYS A 156 15.98 5.54 -4.66
C CYS A 156 14.84 6.52 -4.98
N ASP A 157 14.75 7.62 -4.23
CA ASP A 157 13.82 8.71 -4.56
C ASP A 157 14.41 9.52 -5.73
N PRO A 158 13.75 9.58 -6.90
CA PRO A 158 14.28 10.27 -8.06
C PRO A 158 14.31 11.80 -7.93
N GLU A 159 13.56 12.39 -6.99
CA GLU A 159 13.54 13.83 -6.76
C GLU A 159 14.60 14.27 -5.74
N THR A 160 14.74 13.51 -4.65
CA THR A 160 15.68 13.85 -3.58
C THR A 160 17.03 13.14 -3.70
N HIS A 161 17.11 12.11 -4.55
CA HIS A 161 18.27 11.24 -4.70
C HIS A 161 18.76 10.65 -3.38
N THR A 162 17.82 10.29 -2.51
CA THR A 162 18.06 9.65 -1.21
C THR A 162 17.47 8.24 -1.17
N CYS A 163 18.10 7.35 -0.41
CA CYS A 163 17.64 5.99 -0.26
C CYS A 163 16.57 5.89 0.84
N PHE A 164 15.46 5.21 0.55
CA PHE A 164 14.36 5.02 1.49
C PHE A 164 13.76 3.61 1.39
N ALA A 165 13.10 3.15 2.46
CA ALA A 165 12.40 1.87 2.43
C ALA A 165 11.20 1.96 1.49
N CYS A 166 11.15 1.08 0.47
CA CYS A 166 10.05 1.07 -0.48
C CYS A 166 8.73 0.81 0.26
N ARG A 167 7.66 1.47 -0.18
CA ARG A 167 6.32 1.37 0.36
C ARG A 167 5.35 0.78 -0.64
N GLU A 168 5.63 0.91 -1.92
CA GLU A 168 4.83 0.38 -3.02
C GLU A 168 5.73 -0.16 -4.13
N HIS A 169 5.17 -0.98 -5.01
CA HIS A 169 5.96 -1.55 -6.10
C HIS A 169 6.51 -0.49 -7.07
N ALA A 170 5.86 0.67 -7.19
CA ALA A 170 6.31 1.78 -8.01
C ALA A 170 7.63 2.42 -7.53
N ASP A 171 7.97 2.28 -6.23
CA ASP A 171 9.26 2.73 -5.69
C ASP A 171 10.44 1.87 -6.21
N CYS A 172 10.15 0.70 -6.77
CA CYS A 172 11.13 -0.24 -7.30
C CYS A 172 10.87 -0.47 -8.79
N PRO A 173 11.03 0.55 -9.67
CA PRO A 173 10.62 0.47 -11.08
C PRO A 173 11.35 -0.62 -11.88
N GLU A 174 12.56 -0.98 -11.46
CA GLU A 174 13.34 -2.06 -12.05
C GLU A 174 12.88 -3.45 -11.59
N THR A 175 12.23 -3.55 -10.43
CA THR A 175 11.82 -4.83 -9.83
C THR A 175 10.45 -4.72 -9.15
N ALA A 176 10.36 -5.03 -7.85
CA ALA A 176 9.15 -4.96 -7.05
C ALA A 176 9.51 -4.72 -5.58
N CYS A 177 8.68 -3.99 -4.84
CA CYS A 177 8.85 -3.84 -3.41
C CYS A 177 8.45 -5.09 -2.62
N ARG A 178 9.31 -5.52 -1.69
CA ARG A 178 8.97 -6.46 -0.61
C ARG A 178 8.23 -5.70 0.49
N LEU A 179 6.91 -5.70 0.42
CA LEU A 179 6.04 -4.92 1.31
C LEU A 179 6.18 -5.29 2.80
N ASP A 180 6.71 -6.48 3.11
CA ASP A 180 7.03 -6.91 4.48
C ASP A 180 8.27 -6.23 5.07
N GLY A 181 9.28 -6.00 4.24
CA GLY A 181 10.61 -5.53 4.65
C GLY A 181 10.95 -4.10 4.22
N GLY A 182 10.18 -3.53 3.29
CA GLY A 182 10.46 -2.23 2.70
C GLY A 182 11.74 -2.22 1.84
N THR A 183 12.06 -3.33 1.17
CA THR A 183 13.21 -3.46 0.28
C THR A 183 12.78 -3.90 -1.12
N CYS A 184 13.35 -3.35 -2.18
CA CYS A 184 13.20 -3.85 -3.53
C CYS A 184 13.72 -5.30 -3.67
N PHE A 185 13.14 -6.05 -4.60
CA PHE A 185 13.66 -7.33 -5.03
C PHE A 185 15.08 -7.13 -5.60
N PRO A 186 15.96 -8.14 -5.48
CA PRO A 186 17.30 -8.09 -6.07
C PRO A 186 17.26 -7.74 -7.56
N GLY A 187 18.25 -6.98 -8.06
CA GLY A 187 18.32 -6.59 -9.46
C GLY A 187 18.48 -7.74 -10.46
N ASP A 188 18.80 -8.95 -9.98
CA ASP A 188 18.83 -10.19 -10.75
C ASP A 188 17.51 -10.99 -10.66
N ALA A 189 16.44 -10.42 -10.10
CA ALA A 189 15.11 -11.02 -10.14
C ALA A 189 14.72 -11.34 -11.59
N ARG A 190 14.07 -12.49 -11.79
CA ARG A 190 13.67 -12.92 -13.13
C ARG A 190 12.33 -12.30 -13.51
N HIS A 191 12.28 -11.61 -14.64
CA HIS A 191 11.06 -11.00 -15.16
C HIS A 191 10.34 -11.95 -16.13
N TRP A 192 9.01 -12.01 -15.99
CA TRP A 192 8.10 -12.74 -16.86
C TRP A 192 7.01 -11.78 -17.34
N TYR A 193 6.63 -11.87 -18.60
CA TYR A 193 5.63 -10.99 -19.20
C TYR A 193 4.46 -11.82 -19.71
N VAL A 194 3.24 -11.38 -19.37
CA VAL A 194 1.99 -12.05 -19.72
C VAL A 194 1.07 -11.04 -20.40
N ASP A 195 0.59 -11.37 -21.60
CA ASP A 195 -0.33 -10.55 -22.38
C ASP A 195 -1.29 -11.44 -23.17
N SER A 196 -2.53 -11.55 -22.67
CA SER A 196 -3.61 -12.33 -23.31
C SER A 196 -4.03 -11.81 -24.70
N ALA A 197 -3.69 -10.56 -25.03
CA ALA A 197 -4.07 -9.91 -26.29
C ALA A 197 -2.93 -9.88 -27.32
N ALA A 198 -1.71 -10.30 -26.95
CA ALA A 198 -0.56 -10.26 -27.84
C ALA A 198 -0.70 -11.22 -29.03
N ASN A 199 -0.48 -10.70 -30.24
CA ASN A 199 -0.34 -11.53 -31.43
C ASN A 199 1.08 -12.09 -31.48
N GLY A 200 1.26 -13.35 -31.08
CA GLY A 200 2.56 -14.02 -31.12
C GLY A 200 3.12 -14.39 -29.75
N CYS A 201 2.26 -14.74 -28.78
CA CYS A 201 2.72 -15.28 -27.51
C CYS A 201 3.65 -16.48 -27.71
N SER A 202 4.64 -16.61 -26.83
CA SER A 202 5.53 -17.75 -26.81
C SER A 202 5.77 -18.20 -25.37
N LEU A 203 6.22 -19.45 -25.19
CA LEU A 203 6.62 -19.97 -23.87
C LEU A 203 7.97 -19.39 -23.40
N ALA A 204 8.49 -18.34 -24.03
CA ALA A 204 9.64 -17.60 -23.50
C ALA A 204 9.21 -16.62 -22.39
N CYS A 205 7.95 -16.16 -22.39
CA CYS A 205 7.39 -15.14 -21.51
C CYS A 205 8.31 -13.90 -21.33
N SER A 206 8.93 -13.43 -22.42
CA SER A 206 9.80 -12.24 -22.42
C SER A 206 9.01 -10.99 -22.80
N ASP A 207 9.56 -9.79 -22.60
CA ASP A 207 8.88 -8.54 -22.99
C ASP A 207 8.54 -8.50 -24.50
N ALA A 208 9.46 -8.98 -25.34
CA ALA A 208 9.24 -9.04 -26.79
C ALA A 208 8.32 -10.21 -27.23
N GLU A 209 8.22 -11.26 -26.41
CA GLU A 209 7.44 -12.47 -26.68
C GLU A 209 6.74 -12.92 -25.37
N PRO A 210 5.64 -12.25 -24.98
CA PRO A 210 4.96 -12.54 -23.71
C PRO A 210 4.25 -13.88 -23.76
N CYS A 211 3.92 -14.43 -22.59
CA CYS A 211 3.03 -15.58 -22.48
C CYS A 211 1.58 -15.14 -22.62
N CYS A 212 0.74 -15.99 -23.21
CA CYS A 212 -0.69 -15.70 -23.35
C CYS A 212 -1.41 -15.88 -22.02
N GLU A 213 -1.00 -16.87 -21.23
CA GLU A 213 -1.63 -17.22 -19.97
C GLU A 213 -0.66 -17.04 -18.81
N VAL A 214 -1.20 -16.66 -17.65
CA VAL A 214 -0.40 -16.53 -16.42
C VAL A 214 0.16 -17.88 -15.97
N ALA A 215 -0.57 -18.96 -16.24
CA ALA A 215 -0.19 -20.32 -15.84
C ALA A 215 1.13 -20.76 -16.50
N ASP A 216 1.39 -20.34 -17.74
CA ASP A 216 2.64 -20.65 -18.45
C ASP A 216 3.84 -19.99 -17.75
N ALA A 217 3.72 -18.73 -17.34
CA ALA A 217 4.75 -18.04 -16.58
C ALA A 217 5.00 -18.73 -15.21
N PHE A 218 3.94 -19.18 -14.54
CA PHE A 218 4.06 -19.90 -13.27
C PHE A 218 4.66 -21.30 -13.40
N ALA A 219 4.45 -21.98 -14.53
CA ALA A 219 5.13 -23.23 -14.83
C ALA A 219 6.64 -23.01 -15.00
N LEU A 220 7.04 -21.98 -15.76
CA LEU A 220 8.45 -21.68 -15.98
C LEU A 220 9.17 -21.22 -14.71
N LEU A 221 8.55 -20.37 -13.88
CA LEU A 221 9.16 -19.91 -12.64
C LEU A 221 9.33 -21.03 -11.61
N ALA A 222 8.47 -22.05 -11.64
CA ALA A 222 8.58 -23.19 -10.73
C ALA A 222 9.88 -23.99 -10.98
N ASP A 223 10.29 -24.10 -12.25
CA ASP A 223 11.50 -24.79 -12.68
C ASP A 223 12.76 -23.89 -12.68
N ALA A 224 12.58 -22.58 -12.64
CA ALA A 224 13.67 -21.61 -12.67
C ALA A 224 14.53 -21.69 -11.38
N PRO A 225 15.86 -21.52 -11.46
CA PRO A 225 16.73 -21.59 -10.28
C PRO A 225 16.63 -20.36 -9.36
N GLU A 226 16.23 -19.20 -9.88
CA GLU A 226 16.15 -17.94 -9.14
C GLU A 226 15.09 -18.01 -8.04
N THR A 227 15.27 -17.27 -6.93
CA THR A 227 14.27 -17.24 -5.85
C THR A 227 13.23 -16.14 -6.05
N PHE A 228 13.63 -15.03 -6.69
CA PHE A 228 12.82 -13.83 -6.86
C PHE A 228 12.35 -13.70 -8.31
N HIS A 229 11.04 -13.47 -8.48
CA HIS A 229 10.42 -13.32 -9.78
C HIS A 229 9.45 -12.14 -9.80
N VAL A 230 9.38 -11.45 -10.93
CA VAL A 230 8.40 -10.39 -11.20
C VAL A 230 7.60 -10.78 -12.44
N VAL A 231 6.29 -10.93 -12.30
CA VAL A 231 5.36 -11.26 -13.38
C VAL A 231 4.59 -9.99 -13.74
N HIS A 232 4.82 -9.46 -14.93
CA HIS A 232 4.12 -8.30 -15.48
C HIS A 232 2.90 -8.79 -16.25
N VAL A 233 1.71 -8.34 -15.87
CA VAL A 233 0.45 -8.75 -16.48
C VAL A 233 -0.17 -7.58 -17.21
N ALA A 234 -0.21 -7.64 -18.54
CA ALA A 234 -0.82 -6.62 -19.38
C ALA A 234 -2.33 -6.51 -19.12
N GLY A 235 -2.93 -5.39 -19.53
CA GLY A 235 -4.38 -5.20 -19.45
C GLY A 235 -5.11 -6.24 -20.32
N GLY A 236 -6.12 -6.90 -19.76
CA GLY A 236 -6.76 -8.03 -20.43
C GLY A 236 -7.60 -8.86 -19.46
N THR A 237 -8.26 -9.90 -19.98
CA THR A 237 -9.01 -10.86 -19.18
C THR A 237 -8.31 -12.22 -19.20
N TYR A 238 -7.95 -12.71 -18.03
CA TYR A 238 -7.26 -13.98 -17.82
C TYR A 238 -8.21 -14.97 -17.16
N LEU A 239 -8.19 -16.22 -17.61
CA LEU A 239 -9.09 -17.26 -17.10
C LEU A 239 -8.38 -18.26 -16.18
N GLU A 240 -7.07 -18.42 -16.38
CA GLU A 240 -6.27 -19.33 -15.58
C GLU A 240 -5.92 -18.74 -14.21
N PRO A 241 -5.91 -19.56 -13.14
CA PRO A 241 -5.61 -19.11 -11.80
C PRO A 241 -4.10 -18.87 -11.60
N ILE A 242 -3.79 -17.99 -10.65
CA ILE A 242 -2.44 -17.78 -10.11
C ILE A 242 -2.18 -18.83 -9.04
N ARG A 243 -1.15 -19.67 -9.21
CA ARG A 243 -0.83 -20.77 -8.28
C ARG A 243 0.64 -20.73 -7.88
N LEU A 244 0.92 -20.46 -6.61
CA LEU A 244 2.26 -20.48 -6.05
C LEU A 244 2.38 -21.53 -4.94
N SER A 245 2.83 -22.73 -5.30
CA SER A 245 3.00 -23.86 -4.37
C SER A 245 4.46 -24.31 -4.24
N VAL A 246 5.41 -23.44 -4.61
CA VAL A 246 6.85 -23.64 -4.54
C VAL A 246 7.48 -22.54 -3.67
N PRO A 247 8.64 -22.79 -3.00
CA PRO A 247 9.27 -21.82 -2.11
C PRO A 247 9.98 -20.70 -2.90
N LYS A 248 9.18 -19.85 -3.54
CA LYS A 248 9.62 -18.70 -4.35
C LYS A 248 8.97 -17.42 -3.81
N ARG A 249 9.57 -16.29 -4.17
CA ARG A 249 9.08 -14.94 -3.86
C ARG A 249 8.67 -14.29 -5.18
N VAL A 250 7.37 -14.09 -5.37
CA VAL A 250 6.82 -13.68 -6.66
C VAL A 250 5.99 -12.42 -6.49
N ALA A 251 6.31 -11.37 -7.25
CA ALA A 251 5.45 -10.21 -7.40
C ALA A 251 4.67 -10.32 -8.73
N VAL A 252 3.36 -10.15 -8.70
CA VAL A 252 2.49 -10.08 -9.89
C VAL A 252 1.93 -8.67 -9.99
N LEU A 253 2.37 -7.95 -11.02
CA LEU A 253 2.09 -6.54 -11.22
C LEU A 253 1.14 -6.37 -12.40
N GLY A 254 -0.10 -6.00 -12.10
CA GLY A 254 -1.11 -5.67 -13.11
C GLY A 254 -0.84 -4.32 -13.76
N ALA A 255 -0.97 -4.26 -15.08
CA ALA A 255 -1.25 -3.04 -15.80
C ALA A 255 -2.74 -2.65 -15.64
N PRO A 256 -3.11 -1.38 -15.84
CA PRO A 256 -4.51 -0.96 -15.81
C PRO A 256 -5.40 -1.85 -16.69
N GLY A 257 -6.45 -2.41 -16.09
CA GLY A 257 -7.38 -3.29 -16.79
C GLY A 257 -7.00 -4.78 -16.81
N ALA A 258 -5.95 -5.21 -16.09
CA ALA A 258 -5.69 -6.64 -15.87
C ALA A 258 -6.77 -7.26 -14.95
N ARG A 259 -7.52 -8.23 -15.46
CA ARG A 259 -8.63 -8.87 -14.75
C ARG A 259 -8.54 -10.39 -14.83
N PHE A 260 -8.79 -11.07 -13.72
CA PHE A 260 -8.93 -12.53 -13.68
C PHE A 260 -10.38 -12.90 -13.45
N ALA A 261 -10.91 -13.75 -14.31
CA ALA A 261 -12.28 -14.25 -14.23
C ALA A 261 -12.26 -15.76 -13.99
N ALA A 262 -12.66 -16.21 -12.80
CA ALA A 262 -12.77 -17.64 -12.51
C ALA A 262 -13.85 -18.28 -13.39
N GLY A 263 -13.43 -19.16 -14.30
CA GLY A 263 -14.34 -19.87 -15.21
C GLY A 263 -15.01 -21.12 -14.62
N ALA A 264 -14.39 -21.75 -13.61
CA ALA A 264 -14.86 -23.03 -13.06
C ALA A 264 -15.24 -22.92 -11.57
N ALA A 265 -16.36 -23.56 -11.21
CA ALA A 265 -16.77 -23.68 -9.82
C ALA A 265 -15.76 -24.54 -9.03
N GLY A 266 -15.42 -24.12 -7.81
CA GLY A 266 -14.60 -24.90 -6.89
C GLY A 266 -13.10 -24.59 -6.86
N GLU A 267 -12.57 -23.80 -7.81
CA GLU A 267 -11.15 -23.40 -7.78
C GLU A 267 -10.98 -21.93 -7.35
N PRO A 268 -9.94 -21.61 -6.55
CA PRO A 268 -9.61 -20.23 -6.27
C PRO A 268 -8.89 -19.56 -7.44
N ILE A 269 -9.08 -18.24 -7.59
CA ILE A 269 -8.34 -17.44 -8.59
C ILE A 269 -6.87 -17.36 -8.19
N VAL A 270 -6.61 -17.15 -6.90
CA VAL A 270 -5.26 -17.11 -6.35
C VAL A 270 -5.12 -18.20 -5.30
N LEU A 271 -4.14 -19.07 -5.48
CA LEU A 271 -3.72 -20.06 -4.49
C LEU A 271 -2.25 -19.86 -4.13
N VAL A 272 -1.99 -19.60 -2.85
CA VAL A 272 -0.64 -19.54 -2.27
C VAL A 272 -0.48 -20.65 -1.23
N GLY A 273 0.56 -21.46 -1.39
CA GLY A 273 0.71 -22.73 -0.67
C GLY A 273 -0.02 -23.87 -1.37
N ASP A 274 -0.30 -24.94 -0.63
CA ASP A 274 -1.02 -26.11 -1.13
C ASP A 274 -1.77 -26.79 0.02
N PRO A 275 -3.11 -26.71 0.10
CA PRO A 275 -3.86 -27.32 1.20
C PRO A 275 -3.70 -28.84 1.31
N ALA A 276 -3.22 -29.51 0.26
CA ALA A 276 -2.94 -30.94 0.27
C ALA A 276 -1.51 -31.29 0.71
N ALA A 277 -0.59 -30.31 0.74
CA ALA A 277 0.79 -30.56 1.13
C ALA A 277 0.90 -30.72 2.65
N PRO A 278 1.57 -31.77 3.15
CA PRO A 278 1.80 -31.96 4.58
C PRO A 278 2.95 -31.09 5.13
N ALA A 279 3.69 -30.41 4.25
CA ALA A 279 4.87 -29.63 4.59
C ALA A 279 4.61 -28.13 4.44
N VAL A 280 5.33 -27.35 5.26
CA VAL A 280 5.40 -25.88 5.16
C VAL A 280 5.96 -25.50 3.80
N ILE A 281 5.29 -24.56 3.11
CA ILE A 281 5.75 -23.98 1.86
C ILE A 281 6.11 -22.52 2.14
N ASP A 282 7.40 -22.19 2.10
CA ASP A 282 7.92 -20.83 2.26
C ASP A 282 7.72 -20.02 0.97
N ALA A 283 6.46 -19.91 0.52
CA ALA A 283 6.04 -19.14 -0.63
C ALA A 283 5.63 -17.73 -0.19
N GLU A 284 6.07 -16.72 -0.91
CA GLU A 284 5.64 -15.33 -0.74
C GLU A 284 5.09 -14.79 -2.06
N LEU A 285 3.82 -14.38 -2.06
CA LEU A 285 3.16 -13.78 -3.22
C LEU A 285 2.79 -12.33 -2.94
N TYR A 286 3.18 -11.42 -3.82
CA TYR A 286 2.81 -10.00 -3.79
C TYR A 286 1.95 -9.71 -5.01
N LEU A 287 0.72 -9.26 -4.82
CA LEU A 287 -0.22 -8.95 -5.89
C LEU A 287 -0.53 -7.47 -5.89
N SER A 288 -0.48 -6.84 -7.05
CA SER A 288 -0.76 -5.41 -7.17
C SER A 288 -1.57 -5.04 -8.40
N ARG A 289 -2.59 -4.19 -8.22
CA ARG A 289 -3.44 -3.62 -9.30
C ARG A 289 -4.13 -4.67 -10.17
N LEU A 290 -4.67 -5.71 -9.54
CA LEU A 290 -5.43 -6.76 -10.22
C LEU A 290 -6.90 -6.70 -9.82
N ALA A 291 -7.78 -7.03 -10.77
CA ALA A 291 -9.20 -7.21 -10.49
C ALA A 291 -9.60 -8.69 -10.63
N PHE A 292 -10.46 -9.17 -9.74
CA PHE A 292 -10.91 -10.55 -9.66
C PHE A 292 -12.44 -10.60 -9.65
N SER A 293 -13.01 -11.51 -10.45
CA SER A 293 -14.44 -11.80 -10.46
C SER A 293 -14.72 -13.25 -10.84
N GLY A 294 -15.92 -13.77 -10.55
CA GLY A 294 -16.33 -15.08 -11.04
C GLY A 294 -17.11 -15.95 -10.05
N LEU A 295 -17.20 -17.24 -10.39
CA LEU A 295 -18.10 -18.19 -9.71
C LEU A 295 -17.36 -19.18 -8.79
N GLY A 296 -16.13 -18.87 -8.39
CA GLY A 296 -15.31 -19.74 -7.55
C GLY A 296 -15.75 -19.78 -6.08
N GLU A 297 -15.20 -20.70 -5.30
CA GLU A 297 -15.48 -20.82 -3.86
C GLU A 297 -14.71 -19.79 -3.01
N VAL A 298 -13.54 -19.38 -3.46
CA VAL A 298 -12.67 -18.39 -2.79
C VAL A 298 -11.94 -17.59 -3.86
N ALA A 299 -11.90 -16.25 -3.78
CA ALA A 299 -11.11 -15.48 -4.75
C ALA A 299 -9.61 -15.62 -4.45
N VAL A 300 -9.21 -15.37 -3.20
CA VAL A 300 -7.82 -15.54 -2.74
C VAL A 300 -7.71 -16.54 -1.60
N GLN A 301 -6.94 -17.60 -1.81
CA GLN A 301 -6.72 -18.67 -0.86
C GLN A 301 -5.24 -18.80 -0.47
N CYS A 302 -4.95 -18.83 0.82
CA CYS A 302 -3.59 -18.86 1.37
C CYS A 302 -3.48 -19.93 2.47
N HIS A 303 -2.44 -20.78 2.38
CA HIS A 303 -2.25 -22.00 3.18
C HIS A 303 -0.79 -22.23 3.62
N ASN A 304 -0.59 -23.14 4.57
CA ASN A 304 0.69 -23.83 4.84
C ASN A 304 1.91 -22.94 5.11
N ALA A 305 1.73 -21.92 5.95
CA ALA A 305 2.69 -20.91 6.36
C ALA A 305 3.22 -20.04 5.20
N ALA A 306 2.56 -20.09 4.04
CA ALA A 306 2.80 -19.14 2.97
C ALA A 306 2.37 -17.72 3.38
N GLN A 307 2.83 -16.75 2.59
CA GLN A 307 2.55 -15.34 2.82
C GLN A 307 1.96 -14.70 1.55
N ALA A 308 0.91 -13.90 1.72
CA ALA A 308 0.25 -13.18 0.65
C ALA A 308 0.12 -11.69 0.98
N TRP A 309 0.63 -10.84 0.10
CA TRP A 309 0.49 -9.39 0.15
C TRP A 309 -0.41 -8.94 -1.00
N LEU A 310 -1.54 -8.35 -0.65
CA LEU A 310 -2.64 -8.02 -1.56
C LEU A 310 -2.83 -6.50 -1.58
N ASP A 311 -2.25 -5.84 -2.58
CA ASP A 311 -2.18 -4.38 -2.66
C ASP A 311 -3.01 -3.85 -3.84
N ASP A 312 -3.86 -2.85 -3.62
CA ASP A 312 -4.68 -2.23 -4.68
C ASP A 312 -5.49 -3.25 -5.51
N LEU A 313 -6.05 -4.27 -4.85
CA LEU A 313 -6.88 -5.28 -5.50
C LEU A 313 -8.35 -4.88 -5.53
N VAL A 314 -9.06 -5.37 -6.54
CA VAL A 314 -10.53 -5.28 -6.61
C VAL A 314 -11.10 -6.68 -6.77
N VAL A 315 -11.75 -7.20 -5.75
CA VAL A 315 -12.56 -8.42 -5.83
C VAL A 315 -14.01 -8.01 -5.88
N ALA A 316 -14.67 -8.28 -7.00
CA ALA A 316 -16.05 -7.91 -7.26
C ALA A 316 -16.83 -9.06 -7.89
N ASP A 317 -18.15 -9.10 -7.72
CA ASP A 317 -19.03 -10.10 -8.36
C ASP A 317 -18.56 -11.54 -8.13
N PHE A 318 -18.27 -11.91 -6.87
CA PHE A 318 -17.67 -13.20 -6.54
C PHE A 318 -18.59 -14.07 -5.69
N PHE A 319 -19.00 -15.24 -6.20
CA PHE A 319 -19.98 -16.10 -5.52
C PHE A 319 -19.45 -16.84 -4.28
N GLY A 320 -18.15 -16.77 -4.03
CA GLY A 320 -17.49 -17.41 -2.90
C GLY A 320 -17.01 -16.44 -1.83
N ASN A 321 -16.04 -16.89 -1.03
CA ASN A 321 -15.32 -16.06 -0.09
C ASN A 321 -14.40 -15.09 -0.85
N GLY A 322 -14.31 -13.84 -0.40
CA GLY A 322 -13.33 -12.89 -0.92
C GLY A 322 -11.91 -13.35 -0.60
N LEU A 323 -11.65 -13.74 0.66
CA LEU A 323 -10.35 -14.21 1.10
C LEU A 323 -10.47 -15.33 2.13
N TYR A 324 -9.64 -16.35 1.99
CA TYR A 324 -9.46 -17.41 2.99
C TYR A 324 -7.98 -17.60 3.35
N ALA A 325 -7.62 -17.33 4.60
CA ALA A 325 -6.27 -17.49 5.14
C ALA A 325 -6.26 -18.56 6.24
N ASN A 326 -5.65 -19.71 5.98
CA ASN A 326 -5.58 -20.83 6.95
C ASN A 326 -4.11 -21.21 7.18
N ALA A 327 -3.66 -21.21 8.43
CA ALA A 327 -2.28 -21.45 8.81
C ALA A 327 -1.28 -20.63 7.97
N CYS A 328 -1.63 -19.41 7.58
CA CYS A 328 -0.85 -18.57 6.68
C CYS A 328 -0.93 -17.09 7.10
N ARG A 329 -0.08 -16.23 6.54
CA ARG A 329 -0.11 -14.78 6.79
C ARG A 329 -0.58 -14.04 5.54
N ALA A 330 -1.66 -13.27 5.65
CA ALA A 330 -2.16 -12.41 4.59
C ALA A 330 -2.17 -10.95 5.06
N HIS A 331 -1.73 -10.05 4.20
CA HIS A 331 -1.80 -8.61 4.39
C HIS A 331 -2.55 -7.99 3.22
N VAL A 332 -3.64 -7.28 3.51
CA VAL A 332 -4.49 -6.61 2.52
C VAL A 332 -4.32 -5.12 2.68
N ARG A 333 -3.94 -4.43 1.62
CA ARG A 333 -3.77 -2.98 1.62
C ARG A 333 -4.51 -2.34 0.45
N ARG A 334 -5.19 -1.22 0.72
CA ARG A 334 -5.91 -0.40 -0.29
C ARG A 334 -6.80 -1.20 -1.25
N SER A 335 -7.33 -2.33 -0.78
CA SER A 335 -8.06 -3.28 -1.61
C SER A 335 -9.55 -3.25 -1.31
N ARG A 336 -10.36 -3.61 -2.31
CA ARG A 336 -11.83 -3.62 -2.22
C ARG A 336 -12.36 -5.02 -2.46
N PHE A 337 -13.24 -5.48 -1.58
CA PHE A 337 -13.98 -6.74 -1.68
C PHE A 337 -15.46 -6.40 -1.63
N VAL A 338 -16.09 -6.35 -2.80
CA VAL A 338 -17.45 -5.86 -2.99
C VAL A 338 -18.27 -6.95 -3.64
N GLU A 339 -19.54 -7.13 -3.25
CA GLU A 339 -20.44 -8.12 -3.88
C GLU A 339 -19.84 -9.54 -3.87
N VAL A 340 -19.24 -9.91 -2.74
CA VAL A 340 -18.73 -11.25 -2.47
C VAL A 340 -19.74 -12.03 -1.65
N ALA A 341 -19.85 -13.35 -1.81
CA ALA A 341 -20.79 -14.11 -0.98
C ALA A 341 -20.41 -14.09 0.50
N SER A 342 -19.12 -14.15 0.81
CA SER A 342 -18.56 -14.06 2.15
C SER A 342 -17.31 -13.18 2.10
N GLY A 343 -17.08 -12.34 3.09
CA GLY A 343 -15.96 -11.40 3.06
C GLY A 343 -14.62 -12.09 3.33
N PHE A 344 -14.10 -11.91 4.55
CA PHE A 344 -12.83 -12.50 4.97
C PHE A 344 -13.05 -13.65 5.94
N ASN A 345 -12.38 -14.77 5.67
CA ASN A 345 -12.39 -15.94 6.52
C ASN A 345 -10.96 -16.28 6.95
N VAL A 346 -10.67 -16.08 8.23
CA VAL A 346 -9.39 -16.38 8.86
C VAL A 346 -9.52 -17.72 9.56
N GLY A 347 -8.95 -18.75 8.94
CA GLY A 347 -8.94 -20.11 9.43
C GLY A 347 -8.02 -20.32 10.64
N ASP A 348 -7.85 -21.60 10.99
CA ASP A 348 -7.01 -21.98 12.13
C ASP A 348 -5.56 -21.53 11.92
N ASP A 349 -4.96 -20.91 12.94
CA ASP A 349 -3.61 -20.31 12.92
C ASP A 349 -3.35 -19.30 11.78
N GLY A 350 -4.41 -18.85 11.09
CA GLY A 350 -4.33 -17.82 10.07
C GLY A 350 -4.10 -16.43 10.68
N VAL A 351 -3.33 -15.58 10.02
CA VAL A 351 -3.14 -14.19 10.40
C VAL A 351 -3.53 -13.30 9.23
N LEU A 352 -4.51 -12.43 9.43
CA LEU A 352 -4.95 -11.44 8.46
C LEU A 352 -4.79 -10.04 9.03
N THR A 353 -4.03 -9.19 8.33
CA THR A 353 -3.98 -7.75 8.58
C THR A 353 -4.61 -7.03 7.40
N VAL A 354 -5.50 -6.08 7.67
CA VAL A 354 -6.17 -5.27 6.65
C VAL A 354 -5.91 -3.80 6.96
N GLU A 355 -5.36 -3.09 5.99
CA GLU A 355 -5.00 -1.68 6.06
C GLU A 355 -5.67 -0.92 4.93
N ASN A 356 -6.42 0.16 5.21
CA ASN A 356 -7.11 0.93 4.17
C ASN A 356 -8.00 0.08 3.24
N GLY A 357 -8.60 -1.00 3.77
CA GLY A 357 -9.42 -1.92 2.97
C GLY A 357 -10.90 -1.55 2.98
N VAL A 358 -11.63 -2.01 1.97
CA VAL A 358 -13.10 -1.93 1.92
C VAL A 358 -13.70 -3.31 1.76
N VAL A 359 -14.66 -3.67 2.61
CA VAL A 359 -15.51 -4.86 2.44
C VAL A 359 -16.98 -4.42 2.48
N SER A 360 -17.73 -4.73 1.42
CA SER A 360 -19.10 -4.25 1.24
C SER A 360 -19.92 -5.22 0.40
N GLY A 361 -21.25 -5.11 0.45
CA GLY A 361 -22.13 -5.94 -0.39
C GLY A 361 -21.97 -7.44 -0.16
N VAL A 362 -21.61 -7.85 1.06
CA VAL A 362 -21.42 -9.27 1.37
C VAL A 362 -22.78 -9.98 1.40
N GLY A 363 -22.94 -11.02 0.59
CA GLY A 363 -24.19 -11.73 0.40
C GLY A 363 -24.52 -12.72 1.52
N THR A 364 -24.31 -14.01 1.26
CA THR A 364 -24.87 -15.13 2.05
C THR A 364 -24.04 -15.57 3.26
N GLY A 365 -22.76 -15.23 3.30
CA GLY A 365 -21.82 -15.51 4.37
C GLY A 365 -21.48 -14.26 5.19
N PRO A 366 -20.70 -14.38 6.27
CA PRO A 366 -20.39 -13.25 7.13
C PRO A 366 -19.42 -12.30 6.45
N SER A 367 -19.42 -11.02 6.85
CA SER A 367 -18.40 -10.08 6.36
C SER A 367 -17.02 -10.44 6.90
N LEU A 368 -16.94 -10.87 8.15
CA LEU A 368 -15.72 -11.32 8.81
C LEU A 368 -16.00 -12.61 9.60
N LEU A 369 -15.20 -13.64 9.35
CA LEU A 369 -15.19 -14.89 10.10
C LEU A 369 -13.77 -15.18 10.59
N VAL A 370 -13.62 -15.39 11.89
CA VAL A 370 -12.34 -15.76 12.51
C VAL A 370 -12.49 -17.06 13.28
N LEU A 371 -11.89 -18.13 12.76
CA LEU A 371 -11.90 -19.47 13.35
C LEU A 371 -10.86 -19.60 14.48
N SER A 372 -10.83 -20.75 15.14
CA SER A 372 -10.05 -20.94 16.37
C SER A 372 -8.55 -20.75 16.12
N GLY A 373 -7.88 -19.90 16.90
CA GLY A 373 -6.46 -19.59 16.70
C GLY A 373 -6.17 -18.58 15.59
N GLY A 374 -7.18 -18.21 14.80
CA GLY A 374 -7.08 -17.13 13.82
C GLY A 374 -6.85 -15.77 14.48
N THR A 375 -6.09 -14.90 13.80
CA THR A 375 -5.82 -13.52 14.22
C THR A 375 -6.23 -12.56 13.12
N LEU A 376 -7.07 -11.58 13.46
CA LEU A 376 -7.51 -10.51 12.57
C LEU A 376 -7.11 -9.15 13.13
N ALA A 377 -6.47 -8.32 12.32
CA ALA A 377 -6.19 -6.91 12.63
C ALA A 377 -6.76 -6.02 11.52
N LEU A 378 -7.60 -5.06 11.90
CA LEU A 378 -8.15 -4.04 11.00
C LEU A 378 -7.62 -2.67 11.39
N ASP A 379 -7.04 -1.97 10.42
CA ASP A 379 -6.58 -0.60 10.55
C ASP A 379 -7.06 0.26 9.38
N TYR A 380 -7.61 1.44 9.68
CA TYR A 380 -8.24 2.33 8.69
C TYR A 380 -9.11 1.59 7.67
N THR A 381 -9.86 0.60 8.09
CA THR A 381 -10.63 -0.26 7.18
C THR A 381 -12.12 0.06 7.31
N THR A 382 -12.85 0.02 6.20
CA THR A 382 -14.31 0.19 6.18
C THR A 382 -14.98 -1.13 5.85
N ILE A 383 -15.75 -1.67 6.80
CA ILE A 383 -16.55 -2.88 6.65
C ILE A 383 -18.02 -2.49 6.80
N ALA A 384 -18.82 -2.74 5.77
CA ALA A 384 -20.26 -2.47 5.80
C ALA A 384 -21.07 -3.71 5.49
N LEU A 385 -22.01 -4.01 6.38
CA LEU A 385 -23.05 -5.00 6.15
C LEU A 385 -24.36 -4.33 5.74
N GLN A 386 -24.79 -4.60 4.51
CA GLN A 386 -25.90 -3.91 3.84
C GLN A 386 -27.03 -4.86 3.44
N ASP A 387 -26.71 -6.17 3.30
CA ASP A 387 -27.67 -7.18 2.89
C ASP A 387 -28.33 -7.82 4.13
N PRO A 388 -29.68 -7.79 4.24
CA PRO A 388 -30.40 -8.44 5.35
C PRO A 388 -30.33 -9.97 5.34
N VAL A 389 -29.89 -10.60 4.25
CA VAL A 389 -29.76 -12.07 4.12
C VAL A 389 -28.45 -12.58 4.73
N ASN A 390 -27.53 -11.69 5.06
CA ASN A 390 -26.24 -12.02 5.63
C ASN A 390 -26.36 -12.68 7.02
N ILE A 391 -25.40 -13.55 7.34
CA ILE A 391 -25.36 -14.27 8.62
C ILE A 391 -24.61 -13.55 9.75
N GLY A 392 -23.95 -12.42 9.47
CA GLY A 392 -23.34 -11.55 10.47
C GLY A 392 -22.21 -10.65 9.95
N LEU A 393 -21.99 -9.53 10.63
CA LEU A 393 -20.88 -8.62 10.37
C LEU A 393 -19.54 -9.20 10.85
N LEU A 394 -19.51 -9.72 12.08
CA LEU A 394 -18.31 -10.33 12.67
C LEU A 394 -18.67 -11.57 13.48
N LEU A 395 -18.21 -12.72 13.00
CA LEU A 395 -18.31 -13.99 13.70
C LEU A 395 -16.91 -14.44 14.11
N CYS A 396 -16.72 -14.77 15.38
CA CYS A 396 -15.42 -15.26 15.83
C CYS A 396 -15.53 -16.37 16.88
N ASN A 397 -14.73 -17.42 16.70
CA ASN A 397 -14.72 -18.60 17.56
C ASN A 397 -13.83 -18.40 18.80
N PRO A 398 -14.09 -19.13 19.90
CA PRO A 398 -13.22 -19.14 21.06
C PRO A 398 -11.75 -19.44 20.68
N GLY A 399 -10.81 -18.71 21.29
CA GLY A 399 -9.38 -18.87 21.03
C GLY A 399 -8.82 -18.04 19.87
N SER A 400 -9.67 -17.33 19.11
CA SER A 400 -9.21 -16.34 18.14
C SER A 400 -8.86 -14.98 18.80
N SER A 401 -8.22 -14.10 18.02
CA SER A 401 -7.91 -12.73 18.41
C SER A 401 -8.33 -11.74 17.32
N VAL A 402 -9.03 -10.68 17.71
CA VAL A 402 -9.49 -9.63 16.81
C VAL A 402 -9.09 -8.26 17.37
N GLN A 403 -8.38 -7.47 16.57
CA GLN A 403 -8.04 -6.08 16.85
C GLN A 403 -8.65 -5.17 15.78
N ILE A 404 -9.36 -4.14 16.20
CA ILE A 404 -9.99 -3.15 15.31
C ILE A 404 -9.56 -1.76 15.79
N ARG A 405 -8.95 -0.98 14.90
CA ARG A 405 -8.52 0.39 15.18
C ARG A 405 -8.70 1.26 13.95
N ASN A 406 -8.97 2.53 14.18
CA ASN A 406 -9.19 3.59 13.20
C ASN A 406 -10.16 3.20 12.08
N SER A 407 -11.09 2.28 12.35
CA SER A 407 -11.88 1.61 11.32
C SER A 407 -13.35 1.95 11.45
N VAL A 408 -14.11 1.72 10.39
CA VAL A 408 -15.56 1.88 10.35
C VAL A 408 -16.16 0.49 10.16
N VAL A 409 -16.91 0.00 11.14
CA VAL A 409 -17.49 -1.35 11.14
C VAL A 409 -18.98 -1.24 11.43
N VAL A 410 -19.79 -1.22 10.39
CA VAL A 410 -21.20 -0.79 10.46
C VAL A 410 -22.15 -1.73 9.72
N SER A 411 -23.41 -1.70 10.15
CA SER A 411 -24.54 -2.32 9.49
C SER A 411 -25.77 -1.42 9.59
N ASP A 412 -26.61 -1.42 8.57
CA ASP A 412 -27.94 -0.80 8.63
C ASP A 412 -29.02 -1.72 9.24
N GLN A 413 -28.63 -2.96 9.58
CA GLN A 413 -29.52 -3.96 10.15
C GLN A 413 -29.66 -3.79 11.67
N VAL A 414 -30.85 -4.09 12.20
CA VAL A 414 -31.11 -4.12 13.63
C VAL A 414 -31.01 -5.56 14.13
N GLY A 415 -30.19 -5.81 15.15
CA GLY A 415 -30.01 -7.12 15.76
C GLY A 415 -28.54 -7.39 16.07
N ALA A 416 -28.24 -8.55 16.66
CA ALA A 416 -26.86 -8.94 16.93
C ALA A 416 -26.18 -9.36 15.61
N GLN A 417 -25.36 -8.47 15.03
CA GLN A 417 -24.53 -8.80 13.86
C GLN A 417 -23.11 -9.24 14.27
N VAL A 418 -22.81 -9.19 15.56
CA VAL A 418 -21.53 -9.59 16.14
C VAL A 418 -21.75 -10.74 17.12
N ASP A 419 -21.25 -11.93 16.78
CA ASP A 419 -21.10 -13.05 17.72
C ASP A 419 -19.62 -13.38 17.82
N CYS A 420 -18.92 -12.65 18.70
CA CYS A 420 -17.49 -12.77 18.82
C CYS A 420 -17.08 -13.26 20.22
N LYS A 421 -16.72 -14.56 20.30
CA LYS A 421 -16.26 -15.22 21.53
C LYS A 421 -14.73 -15.21 21.71
N ALA A 422 -14.05 -14.30 21.02
CA ALA A 422 -12.60 -14.14 21.01
C ALA A 422 -12.07 -13.16 22.07
N THR A 423 -10.74 -13.01 22.08
CA THR A 423 -10.12 -11.79 22.58
C THR A 423 -10.37 -10.67 21.56
N LEU A 424 -11.33 -9.80 21.86
CA LEU A 424 -11.69 -8.65 21.04
C LEU A 424 -11.13 -7.35 21.65
N GLN A 425 -10.41 -6.57 20.85
CA GLN A 425 -9.92 -5.24 21.21
C GLN A 425 -10.36 -4.23 20.16
N VAL A 426 -11.11 -3.22 20.58
CA VAL A 426 -11.57 -2.13 19.71
C VAL A 426 -11.01 -0.82 20.27
N GLY A 427 -10.26 -0.09 19.43
CA GLY A 427 -9.75 1.26 19.71
C GLY A 427 -10.61 2.33 19.07
N THR A 428 -10.06 3.53 18.87
CA THR A 428 -10.69 4.64 18.14
C THR A 428 -11.28 4.14 16.83
N SER A 429 -12.61 4.12 16.66
CA SER A 429 -13.32 3.53 15.52
C SER A 429 -14.76 4.04 15.46
N VAL A 430 -15.46 3.79 14.37
CA VAL A 430 -16.90 4.02 14.24
C VAL A 430 -17.62 2.69 14.12
N THR A 431 -18.73 2.49 14.83
CA THR A 431 -19.50 1.25 14.72
C THR A 431 -20.99 1.43 14.95
N SER A 432 -21.82 0.58 14.34
CA SER A 432 -23.26 0.47 14.66
C SER A 432 -23.56 -0.61 15.69
N GLU A 433 -22.57 -1.43 16.03
CA GLU A 433 -22.76 -2.64 16.83
C GLU A 433 -22.43 -2.38 18.29
N SER A 434 -23.40 -2.66 19.16
CA SER A 434 -23.28 -2.37 20.59
C SER A 434 -22.14 -3.13 21.27
N GLU A 435 -21.84 -4.32 20.76
CA GLU A 435 -20.79 -5.22 21.21
C GLU A 435 -19.40 -4.64 20.91
N LEU A 436 -19.26 -3.88 19.83
CA LEU A 436 -18.02 -3.20 19.44
C LEU A 436 -17.88 -1.82 20.10
N ALA A 437 -18.98 -1.22 20.54
CA ALA A 437 -19.05 0.13 21.13
C ALA A 437 -18.51 0.24 22.58
N THR A 438 -17.67 -0.70 23.01
CA THR A 438 -17.17 -0.78 24.40
C THR A 438 -15.73 -0.26 24.57
N GLY A 439 -15.03 0.02 23.48
CA GLY A 439 -13.64 0.48 23.46
C GLY A 439 -13.46 2.00 23.67
N PRO A 440 -12.27 2.45 24.12
CA PRO A 440 -11.96 3.87 24.22
C PRO A 440 -11.95 4.55 22.85
N GLY A 441 -12.64 5.67 22.73
CA GLY A 441 -12.70 6.44 21.48
C GLY A 441 -13.57 5.82 20.38
N VAL A 442 -14.35 4.78 20.69
CA VAL A 442 -15.33 4.23 19.75
C VAL A 442 -16.54 5.15 19.68
N VAL A 443 -16.93 5.53 18.46
CA VAL A 443 -18.11 6.34 18.19
C VAL A 443 -19.25 5.44 17.69
N PRO A 444 -20.35 5.29 18.46
CA PRO A 444 -21.51 4.56 17.99
C PRO A 444 -22.28 5.37 16.93
N VAL A 445 -22.85 4.69 15.94
CA VAL A 445 -23.78 5.23 14.95
C VAL A 445 -25.05 4.39 14.97
N GLU A 446 -26.22 5.03 14.97
CA GLU A 446 -27.49 4.32 14.92
C GLU A 446 -27.62 3.52 13.61
N PRO A 447 -27.93 2.21 13.62
CA PRO A 447 -28.03 1.39 12.40
C PRO A 447 -28.88 2.03 11.30
N GLY A 448 -30.06 2.58 11.66
CA GLY A 448 -30.95 3.25 10.71
C GLY A 448 -30.42 4.55 10.09
N ALA A 449 -29.31 5.09 10.60
CA ALA A 449 -28.65 6.29 10.08
C ALA A 449 -27.37 5.98 9.27
N VAL A 450 -26.92 4.72 9.25
CA VAL A 450 -25.65 4.31 8.62
C VAL A 450 -25.64 4.61 7.12
N ALA A 451 -26.70 4.25 6.39
CA ALA A 451 -26.76 4.47 4.95
C ALA A 451 -26.60 5.95 4.55
N GLY A 452 -27.09 6.87 5.39
CA GLY A 452 -26.97 8.32 5.18
C GLY A 452 -25.57 8.87 5.45
N GLN A 453 -24.61 8.05 5.90
CA GLN A 453 -23.24 8.48 6.14
C GLN A 453 -22.35 8.39 4.89
N PHE A 454 -22.78 7.68 3.85
CA PHE A 454 -21.95 7.32 2.69
C PHE A 454 -22.54 7.82 1.36
N ALA A 455 -21.67 8.02 0.38
CA ALA A 455 -22.02 8.59 -0.92
C ALA A 455 -22.95 7.69 -1.75
N GLY A 456 -22.76 6.38 -1.70
CA GLY A 456 -23.56 5.42 -2.48
C GLY A 456 -23.68 4.09 -1.75
N TRP A 457 -24.37 4.08 -0.61
CA TRP A 457 -24.60 2.87 0.18
C TRP A 457 -25.18 1.76 -0.72
N ALA A 458 -26.26 2.01 -1.46
CA ALA A 458 -26.89 0.99 -2.30
C ALA A 458 -25.96 0.43 -3.39
N GLU A 459 -25.00 1.22 -3.87
CA GLU A 459 -24.01 0.86 -4.88
C GLU A 459 -22.68 0.39 -4.27
N HIS A 460 -22.64 0.12 -2.97
CA HIS A 460 -21.45 -0.31 -2.23
C HIS A 460 -20.28 0.70 -2.26
N ASP A 461 -20.59 1.98 -2.51
CA ASP A 461 -19.66 3.10 -2.41
C ASP A 461 -19.66 3.68 -0.99
N LEU A 462 -18.69 3.21 -0.21
CA LEU A 462 -18.52 3.58 1.19
C LEU A 462 -17.63 4.82 1.41
N ARG A 463 -17.54 5.72 0.42
CA ARG A 463 -16.94 7.04 0.65
C ARG A 463 -17.80 7.84 1.62
N PRO A 464 -17.27 8.30 2.77
CA PRO A 464 -18.06 9.08 3.72
C PRO A 464 -18.41 10.44 3.14
N LEU A 465 -19.65 10.86 3.35
CA LEU A 465 -20.09 12.22 3.04
C LEU A 465 -19.38 13.24 3.96
N ALA A 466 -19.18 14.46 3.46
CA ALA A 466 -18.56 15.52 4.26
C ALA A 466 -19.32 15.75 5.58
N GLY A 467 -18.62 15.61 6.71
CA GLY A 467 -19.18 15.81 8.05
C GLY A 467 -20.09 14.69 8.56
N SER A 468 -20.23 13.58 7.84
CA SER A 468 -21.07 12.45 8.26
C SER A 468 -20.41 11.65 9.38
N LEU A 469 -19.12 11.32 9.22
CA LEU A 469 -18.31 10.67 10.23
C LEU A 469 -17.44 11.69 10.99
N PRO A 470 -17.22 11.53 12.30
CA PRO A 470 -16.34 12.43 13.04
C PRO A 470 -14.89 12.35 12.55
N ALA A 471 -14.30 13.50 12.25
CA ALA A 471 -12.88 13.62 11.89
C ALA A 471 -11.91 13.35 13.06
N THR A 472 -12.43 12.98 14.23
CA THR A 472 -11.68 12.62 15.43
C THR A 472 -11.91 11.16 15.83
N ALA A 473 -12.56 10.37 14.97
CA ALA A 473 -12.87 8.96 15.24
C ALA A 473 -11.67 8.02 15.04
N ALA A 474 -10.52 8.56 14.60
CA ALA A 474 -9.24 7.87 14.54
C ALA A 474 -8.13 8.70 15.22
N ARG A 475 -7.07 8.00 15.62
CA ARG A 475 -5.81 8.61 16.07
C ARG A 475 -4.66 7.96 15.32
N TRP A 476 -3.89 8.79 14.61
CA TRP A 476 -2.76 8.33 13.82
C TRP A 476 -1.60 7.88 14.73
N GLN A 477 -0.99 6.75 14.44
CA GLN A 477 0.16 6.18 15.14
C GLN A 477 1.31 5.89 14.16
N ALA A 478 2.53 5.77 14.69
CA ALA A 478 3.67 5.39 13.86
C ALA A 478 3.45 3.99 13.26
N GLY A 479 3.52 3.90 11.93
CA GLY A 479 3.22 2.69 11.17
C GLY A 479 1.87 2.74 10.44
N ASP A 480 1.00 3.68 10.80
CA ASP A 480 -0.28 3.88 10.11
C ASP A 480 -0.06 4.34 8.67
N PRO A 481 -1.04 4.06 7.78
CA PRO A 481 -1.02 4.56 6.43
C PRO A 481 -0.83 6.08 6.37
N ARG A 482 -0.06 6.53 5.38
CA ARG A 482 0.16 7.96 5.10
C ARG A 482 -0.87 8.55 4.15
N THR A 483 -1.59 7.71 3.44
CA THR A 483 -2.70 8.10 2.56
C THR A 483 -3.89 7.20 2.82
N ASP A 484 -5.08 7.62 2.41
CA ASP A 484 -6.26 6.78 2.36
C ASP A 484 -6.27 5.90 1.09
N ILE A 485 -7.34 5.11 0.88
CA ILE A 485 -7.49 4.26 -0.30
C ILE A 485 -7.63 5.05 -1.62
N ALA A 486 -7.94 6.34 -1.57
CA ALA A 486 -8.02 7.23 -2.73
C ALA A 486 -6.73 8.03 -2.97
N GLY A 487 -5.69 7.82 -2.13
CA GLY A 487 -4.42 8.55 -2.22
C GLY A 487 -4.42 9.90 -1.50
N LEU A 488 -5.48 10.25 -0.75
CA LEU A 488 -5.53 11.49 0.03
C LEU A 488 -4.61 11.38 1.25
N ALA A 489 -3.79 12.40 1.48
CA ALA A 489 -2.83 12.41 2.58
C ALA A 489 -3.51 12.40 3.95
N ARG A 490 -2.99 11.54 4.84
CA ARG A 490 -3.30 11.48 6.27
C ARG A 490 -2.30 12.32 7.09
N PRO A 491 -2.57 12.64 8.37
CA PRO A 491 -1.76 13.56 9.15
C PRO A 491 -0.27 13.19 9.29
N GLY A 492 0.08 11.90 9.32
CA GLY A 492 1.47 11.43 9.35
C GLY A 492 2.24 11.77 10.64
N ARG A 493 1.56 12.19 11.69
CA ARG A 493 2.15 12.60 12.98
C ARG A 493 1.50 11.80 14.12
N PRO A 494 2.28 11.19 15.04
CA PRO A 494 1.74 10.43 16.15
C PRO A 494 0.72 11.23 16.97
N GLU A 495 -0.36 10.56 17.38
CA GLU A 495 -1.49 11.08 18.18
C GLU A 495 -2.36 12.14 17.49
N ALA A 496 -2.07 12.51 16.24
CA ALA A 496 -2.92 13.42 15.48
C ALA A 496 -4.32 12.81 15.29
N GLU A 497 -5.33 13.66 15.43
CA GLU A 497 -6.72 13.28 15.14
C GLU A 497 -6.88 13.02 13.64
N ASP A 498 -7.63 11.97 13.30
CA ASP A 498 -7.91 11.57 11.92
C ASP A 498 -9.35 11.03 11.80
N ALA A 499 -9.82 10.86 10.56
CA ALA A 499 -11.07 10.16 10.27
C ALA A 499 -10.85 8.65 10.20
N ALA A 500 -11.78 7.90 10.79
CA ALA A 500 -11.79 6.45 10.72
C ALA A 500 -12.22 5.95 9.33
N GLY A 501 -11.77 4.74 8.98
CA GLY A 501 -12.14 4.04 7.75
C GLY A 501 -11.14 4.26 6.62
N ALA A 502 -11.38 3.56 5.51
CA ALA A 502 -10.46 3.51 4.37
C ALA A 502 -10.42 4.77 3.54
N HIS A 503 -11.47 5.58 3.60
CA HIS A 503 -11.59 6.84 2.87
C HIS A 503 -11.64 8.01 3.84
N LEU A 504 -10.95 9.09 3.52
CA LEU A 504 -11.18 10.38 4.15
C LEU A 504 -12.47 11.01 3.59
N PRO A 505 -13.23 11.75 4.41
CA PRO A 505 -14.31 12.59 3.89
C PRO A 505 -13.70 13.62 2.95
N VAL A 506 -14.06 13.56 1.67
CA VAL A 506 -13.72 14.62 0.74
C VAL A 506 -14.48 15.88 1.15
N GLY A 507 -13.75 16.99 1.32
CA GLY A 507 -14.38 18.30 1.49
C GLY A 507 -15.28 18.63 0.30
N PRO A 508 -16.27 19.52 0.47
CA PRO A 508 -17.17 19.94 -0.61
C PRO A 508 -16.45 20.58 -1.79
#